data_AF-A0A0D9YUS2-F1
#
_entry.id   AF-A0A0D9YUS2-F1
#
_cell.length_a   1.000
_cell.length_b   1.000
_cell.length_c   1.000
_cell.angle_alpha   90.00
_cell.angle_beta   90.00
_cell.angle_gamma   90.00
#
_symmetry.space_group_name_H-M   'P 1'
#
loop_
_entity.id
_entity.type
_entity.pdbx_description
1 polymer ?
#
loop_
_entity_poly.entity_id
_entity_poly.type
_entity_poly.pdbx_seq_one_letter_code
_entity_poly.pdbx_strand_id
1 'polypeptide(L)'
;MLSLYGIAKSDFLDGILTAQYSENDINLRYCYKDNELTLIPSVSLPSNAVSLGFKRRFGPSDKLSYRYDFTTDDWNAVYKRTVGKDFKVKAGYDSEVRVGWASVWVGQEDGKAKTAPMKTKLQLMLQVPQDNFRNPTFLFRVKKRWDL
;
A
#
# COMPACT_ATOMS: atom_id res chain seq x y z
N MET A 1 3.20 -32.75 2.08
CA MET A 1 2.54 -32.10 3.24
C MET A 1 1.47 -31.18 2.66
N LEU A 2 0.18 -31.40 2.93
CA LEU A 2 -0.87 -30.48 2.48
C LEU A 2 -0.86 -29.24 3.39
N SER A 3 -0.71 -28.05 2.82
CA SER A 3 -0.96 -26.80 3.54
C SER A 3 -2.45 -26.46 3.47
N LEU A 4 -3.06 -26.17 4.63
CA LEU A 4 -4.43 -25.70 4.72
C LEU A 4 -4.43 -24.17 4.77
N TYR A 5 -5.15 -23.56 3.83
CA TYR A 5 -5.32 -22.13 3.72
C TYR A 5 -6.81 -21.78 3.75
N GLY A 6 -7.19 -20.81 4.57
CA GLY A 6 -8.59 -20.39 4.71
C GLY A 6 -8.70 -18.88 4.86
N ILE A 7 -9.74 -18.29 4.28
CA ILE A 7 -10.11 -16.89 4.52
C ILE A 7 -11.61 -16.84 4.81
N ALA A 8 -11.97 -16.23 5.93
CA ALA A 8 -13.34 -15.85 6.25
C ALA A 8 -13.45 -14.32 6.32
N LYS A 9 -14.56 -13.77 5.83
CA LYS A 9 -14.86 -12.34 5.88
C LYS A 9 -16.29 -12.14 6.33
N SER A 10 -16.51 -11.13 7.16
CA SER A 10 -17.83 -10.77 7.64
C SER A 10 -17.90 -9.26 7.81
N ASP A 11 -19.05 -8.68 7.48
CA ASP A 11 -19.36 -7.32 7.89
C ASP A 11 -19.53 -7.30 9.42
N PHE A 12 -18.84 -6.40 10.09
CA PHE A 12 -18.83 -6.30 11.55
C PHE A 12 -18.74 -4.83 11.93
N LEU A 13 -19.75 -4.33 12.67
CA LEU A 13 -19.95 -2.89 12.88
C LEU A 13 -19.95 -2.16 11.51
N ASP A 14 -19.32 -0.99 11.42
CA ASP A 14 -19.19 -0.20 10.18
C ASP A 14 -17.97 -0.61 9.33
N GLY A 15 -17.50 -1.85 9.45
CA GLY A 15 -16.30 -2.32 8.76
C GLY A 15 -16.32 -3.79 8.39
N ILE A 16 -15.19 -4.28 7.88
CA ILE A 16 -15.03 -5.67 7.45
C ILE A 16 -14.02 -6.35 8.37
N LEU A 17 -14.44 -7.42 9.04
CA LEU A 17 -13.57 -8.34 9.75
C LEU A 17 -13.11 -9.43 8.78
N THR A 18 -11.80 -9.66 8.71
CA THR A 18 -11.17 -10.74 7.94
C THR A 18 -10.37 -11.62 8.90
N ALA A 19 -10.62 -12.92 8.86
CA ALA A 19 -9.79 -13.93 9.48
C ALA A 19 -9.11 -14.74 8.37
N GLN A 20 -7.78 -14.81 8.41
CA GLN A 20 -6.97 -15.58 7.46
C GLN A 20 -6.18 -16.62 8.23
N TYR A 21 -6.32 -17.89 7.85
CA TYR A 21 -5.55 -19.00 8.39
C TYR A 21 -4.54 -19.49 7.36
N SER A 22 -3.29 -19.65 7.77
CA SER A 22 -2.22 -20.19 6.93
C SER A 22 -1.16 -20.82 7.83
N GLU A 23 -0.80 -22.08 7.56
CA GLU A 23 0.39 -22.71 8.19
C GLU A 23 0.41 -22.67 9.73
N ASN A 24 -0.77 -22.79 10.36
CA ASN A 24 -1.03 -22.69 11.81
C ASN A 24 -1.06 -21.27 12.39
N ASP A 25 -0.91 -20.24 11.57
CA ASP A 25 -1.10 -18.86 11.97
C ASP A 25 -2.52 -18.37 11.61
N ILE A 26 -3.11 -17.59 12.51
CA ILE A 26 -4.36 -16.86 12.27
C ILE A 26 -4.05 -15.37 12.25
N ASN A 27 -4.28 -14.70 11.13
CA ASN A 27 -4.28 -13.25 11.04
C ASN A 27 -5.72 -12.72 11.10
N LEU A 28 -6.02 -11.96 12.15
CA LEU A 28 -7.27 -11.23 12.30
C LEU A 28 -7.03 -9.78 11.90
N ARG A 29 -7.86 -9.28 10.99
CA ARG A 29 -7.75 -7.92 10.47
C ARG A 29 -9.12 -7.29 10.38
N TYR A 30 -9.29 -6.14 11.04
CA TYR A 30 -10.47 -5.30 10.86
C TYR A 30 -10.15 -4.18 9.88
N CYS A 31 -11.14 -3.76 9.09
CA CYS A 31 -11.00 -2.64 8.16
C CYS A 31 -12.23 -1.75 8.23
N TYR A 32 -12.11 -0.63 8.94
CA TYR A 32 -13.05 0.47 8.86
C TYR A 32 -12.65 1.42 7.73
N LYS A 33 -13.63 1.92 6.98
CA LYS A 33 -13.37 2.87 5.89
C LYS A 33 -14.56 3.79 5.66
N ASP A 34 -14.30 5.08 5.69
CA ASP A 34 -15.22 6.12 5.22
C ASP A 34 -14.62 6.88 3.99
N ASN A 35 -15.18 8.04 3.67
CA ASN A 35 -14.74 8.86 2.54
C ASN A 35 -13.33 9.45 2.70
N GLU A 36 -12.89 9.62 3.94
CA GLU A 36 -11.76 10.41 4.39
C GLU A 36 -10.69 9.55 5.09
N LEU A 37 -11.10 8.51 5.79
CA LEU A 37 -10.32 7.71 6.70
C LEU A 37 -10.40 6.22 6.36
N THR A 38 -9.32 5.50 6.62
CA THR A 38 -9.30 4.03 6.69
C THR A 38 -8.49 3.64 7.91
N LEU A 39 -9.05 2.79 8.77
CA LEU A 39 -8.39 2.26 9.96
C LEU A 39 -8.33 0.73 9.87
N ILE A 40 -7.16 0.16 10.12
CA ILE A 40 -6.86 -1.24 9.84
C ILE A 40 -6.05 -1.85 11.00
N PRO A 41 -6.64 -2.08 12.18
CA PRO A 41 -5.98 -2.84 13.22
C PRO A 41 -5.91 -4.31 12.82
N SER A 42 -4.78 -4.95 13.12
CA SER A 42 -4.55 -6.37 12.83
C SER A 42 -3.80 -7.03 13.98
N VAL A 43 -4.10 -8.30 14.23
CA VAL A 43 -3.37 -9.15 15.18
C VAL A 43 -3.13 -10.52 14.56
N SER A 44 -1.94 -11.06 14.76
CA SER A 44 -1.59 -12.42 14.37
C SER A 44 -1.51 -13.32 15.60
N LEU A 45 -2.07 -14.53 15.51
CA LEU A 45 -2.04 -15.56 16.55
C LEU A 45 -1.29 -16.79 16.00
N PRO A 46 -0.50 -17.50 16.83
CA PRO A 46 -0.35 -17.31 18.28
C PRO A 46 0.70 -16.25 18.68
N SER A 47 1.41 -15.64 17.73
CA SER A 47 2.50 -14.70 18.02
C SER A 47 2.07 -13.45 18.80
N ASN A 48 0.77 -13.13 18.81
CA ASN A 48 0.19 -11.90 19.34
C ASN A 48 0.80 -10.64 18.71
N ALA A 49 1.38 -10.74 17.51
CA ALA A 49 1.93 -9.59 16.81
C ALA A 49 0.80 -8.64 16.39
N VAL A 50 0.88 -7.38 16.80
CA VAL A 50 -0.17 -6.37 16.55
C VAL A 50 0.37 -5.31 15.58
N SER A 51 -0.47 -4.88 14.64
CA SER A 51 -0.17 -3.74 13.78
C SER A 51 -1.39 -2.85 13.56
N LEU A 52 -1.14 -1.58 13.25
CA LEU A 52 -2.17 -0.60 12.91
C LEU A 52 -1.86 0.06 11.58
N GLY A 53 -2.72 -0.16 10.59
CA GLY A 53 -2.75 0.60 9.35
C GLY A 53 -3.71 1.78 9.46
N PHE A 54 -3.31 2.93 8.94
CA PHE A 54 -4.10 4.15 8.90
C PHE A 54 -3.98 4.80 7.52
N LYS A 55 -5.07 5.34 6.97
CA LYS A 55 -5.02 6.15 5.75
C LYS A 55 -5.92 7.36 5.89
N ARG A 56 -5.42 8.55 5.60
CA ARG A 56 -6.18 9.81 5.59
C ARG A 56 -6.14 10.42 4.21
N ARG A 57 -7.28 10.83 3.70
CA ARG A 57 -7.38 11.73 2.55
C ARG A 57 -7.54 13.15 3.07
N PHE A 58 -6.75 14.08 2.56
CA PHE A 58 -6.91 15.51 2.87
C PHE A 58 -7.73 16.24 1.79
N GLY A 59 -8.04 15.54 0.71
CA GLY A 59 -8.83 16.03 -0.40
C GLY A 59 -9.00 14.96 -1.48
N PRO A 60 -9.52 15.34 -2.66
CA PRO A 60 -9.70 14.40 -3.76
C PRO A 60 -8.35 13.82 -4.24
N SER A 61 -7.29 14.64 -4.20
CA SER A 61 -5.98 14.35 -4.76
C SER A 61 -4.96 13.80 -3.76
N ASP A 62 -5.13 14.12 -2.48
CA ASP A 62 -4.11 13.95 -1.45
C ASP A 62 -4.47 12.81 -0.49
N LYS A 63 -3.51 11.92 -0.26
CA LYS A 63 -3.67 10.79 0.64
C LYS A 63 -2.38 10.45 1.37
N LEU A 64 -2.45 10.38 2.69
CA LEU A 64 -1.44 9.76 3.54
C LEU A 64 -1.85 8.33 3.87
N SER A 65 -0.90 7.42 3.86
CA SER A 65 -1.01 6.07 4.41
C SER A 65 0.11 5.87 5.42
N TYR A 66 -0.19 5.25 6.54
CA TYR A 66 0.74 4.94 7.61
C TYR A 66 0.48 3.50 8.06
N ARG A 67 1.52 2.77 8.46
CA ARG A 67 1.43 1.48 9.13
C ARG A 67 2.45 1.48 10.26
N TYR A 68 2.06 0.97 11.41
CA TYR A 68 2.94 0.69 12.55
C TYR A 68 2.78 -0.76 12.96
N ASP A 69 3.89 -1.44 13.22
CA ASP A 69 3.94 -2.75 13.85
C ASP A 69 4.42 -2.58 15.30
N PHE A 70 3.59 -2.99 16.27
CA PHE A 70 3.89 -2.84 17.69
C PHE A 70 4.88 -3.90 18.20
N THR A 71 5.19 -4.90 17.38
CA THR A 71 6.08 -6.01 17.75
C THR A 71 7.53 -5.68 17.43
N THR A 72 7.76 -5.03 16.29
CA THR A 72 9.10 -4.71 15.78
C THR A 72 9.44 -3.23 15.88
N ASP A 73 8.47 -2.38 16.26
CA ASP A 73 8.53 -0.92 16.16
C ASP A 73 8.74 -0.40 14.72
N ASP A 74 8.53 -1.27 13.73
CA ASP A 74 8.60 -0.87 12.33
C ASP A 74 7.39 -0.07 11.91
N TRP A 75 7.64 0.91 11.04
CA TRP A 75 6.62 1.74 10.47
C TRP A 75 6.95 2.13 9.03
N ASN A 76 5.90 2.40 8.28
CA ASN A 76 6.04 3.04 6.98
C ASN A 76 4.99 4.12 6.82
N ALA A 77 5.39 5.18 6.10
CA ALA A 77 4.53 6.28 5.73
C ALA A 77 4.63 6.52 4.22
N VAL A 78 3.49 6.74 3.58
CA VAL A 78 3.42 7.04 2.15
C VAL A 78 2.43 8.18 1.93
N TYR A 79 2.93 9.29 1.43
CA TYR A 79 2.11 10.36 0.88
C TYR A 79 1.95 10.17 -0.63
N LYS A 80 0.74 10.38 -1.12
CA LYS A 80 0.36 10.32 -2.52
C LYS A 80 -0.40 11.59 -2.86
N ARG A 81 0.00 12.23 -3.96
CA ARG A 81 -0.75 13.30 -4.62
C ARG A 81 -1.04 12.93 -6.07
N THR A 82 -2.30 13.04 -6.46
CA THR A 82 -2.71 13.00 -7.88
C THR A 82 -2.68 14.41 -8.45
N VAL A 83 -2.05 14.61 -9.60
CA VAL A 83 -1.97 15.90 -10.30
C VAL A 83 -2.63 15.73 -11.68
N GLY A 84 -3.78 16.39 -11.88
CA GLY A 84 -4.60 16.18 -13.07
C GLY A 84 -5.08 14.72 -13.19
N LYS A 85 -5.17 14.21 -14.42
CA LYS A 85 -5.63 12.84 -14.72
C LYS A 85 -4.49 11.84 -14.93
N ASP A 86 -3.29 12.33 -15.22
CA ASP A 86 -2.20 11.54 -15.77
C ASP A 86 -0.99 11.42 -14.85
N PHE A 87 -0.89 12.27 -13.81
CA PHE A 87 0.30 12.31 -12.96
C PHE A 87 -0.03 11.91 -11.53
N LYS A 88 0.85 11.11 -10.93
CA LYS A 88 0.84 10.88 -9.48
C LYS A 88 2.24 10.97 -8.92
N VAL A 89 2.39 11.79 -7.91
CA VAL A 89 3.61 11.86 -7.11
C VAL A 89 3.37 11.05 -5.84
N LYS A 90 4.36 10.26 -5.46
CA LYS A 90 4.39 9.56 -4.19
C LYS A 90 5.74 9.77 -3.53
N ALA A 91 5.73 9.95 -2.23
CA ALA A 91 6.91 9.88 -1.40
C ALA A 91 6.62 9.01 -0.19
N GLY A 92 7.60 8.27 0.28
CA GLY A 92 7.44 7.45 1.45
C GLY A 92 8.75 7.08 2.10
N TYR A 93 8.62 6.49 3.27
CA TYR A 93 9.71 5.93 4.04
C TYR A 93 9.23 4.60 4.65
N ASP A 94 10.15 3.65 4.72
CA ASP A 94 9.94 2.33 5.31
C ASP A 94 11.09 2.08 6.30
N SER A 95 10.77 1.91 7.58
CA SER A 95 11.77 1.75 8.64
C SER A 95 12.37 0.35 8.67
N GLU A 96 11.66 -0.68 8.23
CA GLU A 96 12.13 -2.07 8.24
C GLU A 96 13.37 -2.20 7.34
N VAL A 97 13.28 -1.58 6.16
CA VAL A 97 14.40 -1.53 5.19
C VAL A 97 15.19 -0.23 5.26
N ARG A 98 14.79 0.72 6.12
CA ARG A 98 15.41 2.03 6.34
C ARG A 98 15.63 2.81 5.04
N VAL A 99 14.63 2.85 4.15
CA VAL A 99 14.73 3.50 2.83
C VAL A 99 13.65 4.56 2.67
N GLY A 100 14.09 5.78 2.37
CA GLY A 100 13.23 6.84 1.84
C GLY A 100 13.12 6.73 0.33
N TRP A 101 11.95 7.02 -0.23
CA TRP A 101 11.75 6.97 -1.67
C TRP A 101 10.78 8.02 -2.17
N ALA A 102 10.96 8.43 -3.42
CA ALA A 102 10.04 9.30 -4.14
C ALA A 102 9.81 8.72 -5.54
N SER A 103 8.60 8.84 -6.05
CA SER A 103 8.29 8.40 -7.41
C SER A 103 7.25 9.27 -8.09
N VAL A 104 7.38 9.37 -9.41
CA VAL A 104 6.40 9.98 -10.30
C VAL A 104 5.86 8.89 -11.21
N TRP A 105 4.54 8.81 -11.29
CA TRP A 105 3.81 7.99 -12.25
C TRP A 105 3.22 8.88 -13.33
N VAL A 106 3.37 8.46 -14.58
CA VAL A 106 2.82 9.14 -15.78
C VAL A 106 1.92 8.17 -16.55
N GLY A 107 0.70 8.60 -16.85
CA GLY A 107 -0.28 7.91 -17.69
C GLY A 107 -1.70 7.91 -17.11
N GLN A 108 -2.71 8.11 -17.98
CA GLN A 108 -4.12 8.25 -17.63
C GLN A 108 -4.67 7.03 -16.89
N GLU A 109 -5.37 7.24 -15.77
CA GLU A 109 -5.98 6.15 -14.99
C GLU A 109 -7.44 5.87 -15.35
N ASP A 110 -8.22 6.92 -15.68
CA ASP A 110 -9.69 6.85 -15.83
C ASP A 110 -10.17 6.33 -17.19
N GLY A 111 -9.27 5.92 -18.08
CA GLY A 111 -9.63 5.32 -19.36
C GLY A 111 -10.30 3.96 -19.17
N LYS A 112 -11.61 3.86 -19.47
CA LYS A 112 -12.31 2.58 -19.68
C LYS A 112 -11.46 1.70 -20.61
N ALA A 113 -11.38 0.41 -20.33
CA ALA A 113 -10.43 -0.50 -21.01
C ALA A 113 -10.62 -0.59 -22.53
N LYS A 114 -11.78 -0.20 -23.06
CA LYS A 114 -12.09 -0.20 -24.51
C LYS A 114 -11.70 1.07 -25.27
N THR A 115 -11.36 2.17 -24.60
CA THR A 115 -11.30 3.52 -25.25
C THR A 115 -9.98 4.24 -25.12
N ALA A 116 -8.98 3.68 -24.44
CA ALA A 116 -7.68 4.34 -24.27
C ALA A 116 -6.64 3.67 -25.17
N PRO A 117 -6.15 4.34 -26.23
CA PRO A 117 -5.09 3.79 -27.06
C PRO A 117 -3.82 3.74 -26.18
N MET A 118 -3.32 2.53 -25.93
CA MET A 118 -2.04 2.25 -25.25
C MET A 118 -1.97 2.64 -23.76
N LYS A 119 -2.44 1.74 -22.88
CA LYS A 119 -2.22 1.84 -21.42
C LYS A 119 -0.76 1.56 -21.05
N THR A 120 0.15 2.48 -21.37
CA THR A 120 1.52 2.50 -20.85
C THR A 120 1.58 3.44 -19.65
N LYS A 121 1.95 2.91 -18.48
CA LYS A 121 2.28 3.71 -17.30
C LYS A 121 3.78 3.67 -17.09
N LEU A 122 4.37 4.83 -16.92
CA LEU A 122 5.77 4.95 -16.53
C LEU A 122 5.87 5.30 -15.05
N GLN A 123 6.80 4.67 -14.35
CA GLN A 123 7.22 5.05 -13.01
C GLN A 123 8.72 5.35 -13.02
N LEU A 124 9.06 6.55 -12.54
CA LEU A 124 10.41 6.94 -12.17
C LEU A 124 10.47 6.97 -10.65
N MET A 125 11.41 6.26 -10.03
CA MET A 125 11.52 6.18 -8.58
C MET A 125 12.98 6.34 -8.14
N LEU A 126 13.20 7.20 -7.15
CA LEU A 126 14.45 7.33 -6.43
C LEU A 126 14.30 6.66 -5.06
N GLN A 127 15.25 5.81 -4.69
CA GLN A 127 15.36 5.21 -3.37
C GLN A 127 16.68 5.67 -2.73
N VAL A 128 16.61 6.10 -1.48
CA VAL A 128 17.75 6.59 -0.70
C VAL A 128 17.79 5.82 0.61
N PRO A 129 18.77 4.93 0.81
CA PRO A 129 19.00 4.28 2.09
C PRO A 129 19.38 5.30 3.16
N GLN A 130 18.83 5.16 4.37
CA GLN A 130 19.09 6.04 5.49
C GLN A 130 20.58 6.05 5.88
N ASP A 131 21.24 4.89 5.83
CA ASP A 131 22.64 4.73 6.24
C ASP A 131 23.65 5.13 5.16
N ASN A 132 23.21 5.28 3.91
CA ASN A 132 24.12 5.55 2.79
C ASN A 132 23.47 6.44 1.74
N PHE A 133 23.27 7.71 2.10
CA PHE A 133 22.70 8.72 1.20
C PHE A 133 23.55 8.98 -0.05
N ARG A 134 24.83 8.57 -0.07
CA ARG A 134 25.73 8.72 -1.21
C ARG A 134 25.50 7.65 -2.30
N ASN A 135 24.78 6.58 -1.98
CA ASN A 135 24.49 5.50 -2.92
C ASN A 135 22.99 5.33 -3.15
N PRO A 136 22.33 6.29 -3.82
CA PRO A 136 20.91 6.17 -4.15
C PRO A 136 20.69 5.19 -5.32
N THR A 137 19.56 4.50 -5.29
CA THR A 137 19.13 3.62 -6.39
C THR A 137 18.04 4.31 -7.19
N PHE A 138 18.20 4.34 -8.52
CA PHE A 138 17.17 4.81 -9.42
C PHE A 138 16.47 3.63 -10.11
N LEU A 139 15.15 3.60 -10.02
CA LEU A 139 14.30 2.55 -10.58
C LEU A 139 13.42 3.14 -11.68
N PHE A 140 13.47 2.49 -12.84
CA PHE A 140 12.62 2.76 -13.99
C PHE A 140 11.69 1.57 -14.20
N ARG A 141 10.37 1.79 -14.09
CA ARG A 141 9.38 0.73 -14.29
C ARG A 141 8.36 1.16 -15.33
N VAL A 142 8.19 0.33 -16.35
CA VAL A 142 7.14 0.46 -17.36
C VAL A 142 6.09 -0.60 -17.12
N LYS A 143 4.83 -0.19 -17.04
CA LYS A 143 3.68 -1.09 -16.99
C LYS A 143 2.85 -0.88 -18.25
N LYS A 144 2.93 -1.81 -19.18
CA LYS A 144 2.18 -1.81 -20.44
C LYS A 144 1.17 -2.95 -20.44
N ARG A 145 -0.06 -2.67 -20.89
CA ARG A 145 -1.03 -3.71 -21.27
C ARG A 145 -0.83 -4.08 -22.73
N TRP A 146 -0.79 -5.38 -23.01
CA TRP A 146 -0.54 -5.92 -24.36
C TRP A 146 -1.80 -6.54 -24.99
N ASP A 147 -2.92 -6.57 -24.26
CA ASP A 147 -4.21 -7.02 -24.75
C ASP A 147 -4.90 -5.91 -25.57
N LEU A 148 -4.95 -6.12 -26.89
CA LEU A 148 -5.92 -5.54 -27.82
C LEU A 148 -6.71 -6.70 -28.43
#